data_AF-A0A258IXH7-F1
#
_entry.id   AF-A0A258IXH7-F1
#
_cell.length_a   1.000
_cell.length_b   1.000
_cell.length_c   1.000
_cell.angle_alpha   90.00
_cell.angle_beta   90.00
_cell.angle_gamma   90.00
#
_symmetry.space_group_name_H-M   'P 1'
#
loop_
_entity.id
_entity.type
_entity.pdbx_description
1 polymer ?
#
loop_
_entity_poly.entity_id
_entity_poly.type
_entity_poly.pdbx_seq_one_letter_code
_entity_poly.pdbx_strand_id
1 'polypeptide(L)'
;MSRFACPAWAIAPINAPMISAVLAFADIHRDLGAGRTLMRISPERAARADVILLLGRDAERVVDLGLVWNDREDQIIRIIDDAEQHDSRLAAWEDAYDLFESEVREPADHRLVA
;
A
#
# COMPACT_ATOMS: atom_id res chain seq x y z
N MET A 1 -8.14 17.32 -21.60
CA MET A 1 -6.97 18.14 -21.23
C MET A 1 -6.74 18.00 -19.73
N SER A 2 -6.02 16.98 -19.28
CA SER A 2 -5.62 16.86 -17.87
C SER A 2 -4.21 17.41 -17.72
N ARG A 3 -4.06 18.56 -17.05
CA ARG A 3 -2.81 19.33 -16.95
C ARG A 3 -2.36 19.56 -15.51
N PHE A 4 -2.75 18.67 -14.59
CA PHE A 4 -2.33 18.72 -13.19
C PHE A 4 -1.76 17.38 -12.73
N ALA A 5 -0.96 16.73 -13.58
CA ALA A 5 0.02 15.79 -13.05
C ALA A 5 1.01 16.63 -12.23
N CYS A 6 1.07 16.40 -10.91
CA CYS A 6 2.09 17.01 -10.07
C CYS A 6 3.46 16.66 -10.68
N PRO A 7 4.33 17.64 -10.92
CA PRO A 7 5.63 17.34 -11.50
C PRO A 7 6.41 16.43 -10.54
N ALA A 8 7.23 15.51 -11.05
CA ALA A 8 7.91 14.47 -10.25
C ALA A 8 8.80 15.02 -9.11
N TRP A 9 9.23 16.30 -9.18
CA TRP A 9 9.95 16.98 -8.08
C TRP A 9 9.04 17.39 -6.90
N ALA A 10 7.72 17.31 -7.04
CA ALA A 10 6.72 17.65 -6.02
C ALA A 10 6.37 16.46 -5.11
N ILE A 11 6.94 15.28 -5.35
CA ILE A 11 6.78 14.12 -4.48
C ILE A 11 7.43 14.44 -3.14
N ALA A 12 6.63 14.46 -2.07
CA ALA A 12 7.14 14.70 -0.73
C ALA A 12 8.17 13.60 -0.36
N PRO A 13 9.36 14.00 0.15
CA PRO A 13 10.38 13.04 0.55
C PRO A 13 9.91 12.23 1.76
N ILE A 14 10.42 11.01 1.88
CA ILE A 14 10.22 10.20 3.09
C ILE A 14 10.78 10.94 4.30
N ASN A 15 10.02 10.94 5.39
CA ASN A 15 10.42 11.49 6.67
C ASN A 15 10.31 10.46 7.80
N ALA A 16 10.92 10.76 8.95
CA ALA A 16 10.93 9.85 10.09
C ALA A 16 9.52 9.49 10.60
N PRO A 17 8.56 10.43 10.72
CA PRO A 17 7.18 10.10 11.08
C PRO A 17 6.54 9.02 10.20
N MET A 18 6.78 9.04 8.89
CA MET A 18 6.26 8.02 7.97
C MET A 18 6.82 6.63 8.26
N ILE A 19 8.12 6.53 8.52
CA ILE A 19 8.77 5.26 8.90
C ILE A 19 8.18 4.76 10.21
N SER A 20 8.04 5.64 11.21
CA SER A 20 7.42 5.30 12.50
C SER A 20 5.97 4.85 12.33
N ALA A 21 5.21 5.48 11.43
CA ALA A 21 3.85 5.08 11.14
C ALA A 21 3.78 3.67 10.55
N VAL A 22 4.64 3.32 9.59
CA VAL A 22 4.66 1.96 9.02
C VAL A 22 5.03 0.93 10.11
N LEU A 23 6.03 1.22 10.95
CA LEU A 23 6.37 0.31 12.05
C LEU A 23 5.21 0.11 13.06
N ALA A 24 4.44 1.16 13.34
CA ALA A 24 3.38 1.12 14.33
C ALA A 24 2.03 0.62 13.79
N PHE A 25 1.75 0.86 12.52
CA PHE A 25 0.40 0.76 11.95
C PHE A 25 0.32 -0.03 10.65
N ALA A 26 1.43 -0.60 10.14
CA ALA A 26 1.38 -1.49 8.99
C ALA A 26 0.34 -2.59 9.23
N ASP A 27 -0.55 -2.74 8.28
CA ASP A 27 -1.56 -3.78 8.25
C ASP A 27 -1.25 -4.81 7.15
N ILE A 28 -0.44 -4.43 6.16
CA ILE A 28 0.06 -5.34 5.13
C ILE A 28 1.42 -5.87 5.55
N HIS A 29 1.49 -7.19 5.70
CA HIS A 29 2.73 -7.92 5.96
C HIS A 29 2.90 -9.02 4.91
N ARG A 30 4.02 -8.98 4.19
CA ARG A 30 4.36 -9.98 3.18
C ARG A 30 5.69 -10.62 3.53
N ASP A 31 5.67 -11.93 3.78
CA ASP A 31 6.88 -12.72 3.97
C ASP A 31 7.68 -12.76 2.66
N LEU A 32 8.95 -12.35 2.74
CA LEU A 32 9.91 -12.42 1.64
C LEU A 32 10.82 -13.65 1.74
N GLY A 33 10.63 -14.48 2.77
CA GLY A 33 11.48 -15.60 3.12
C GLY A 33 12.73 -15.19 3.90
N ALA A 34 13.43 -16.19 4.43
CA ALA A 34 14.69 -16.02 5.19
C ALA A 34 14.57 -15.11 6.44
N GLY A 35 13.37 -14.97 7.02
CA GLY A 35 13.12 -14.12 8.19
C GLY A 35 13.07 -12.64 7.85
N ARG A 36 12.54 -12.31 6.66
CA ARG A 36 12.36 -10.93 6.21
C ARG A 36 10.90 -10.68 5.90
N THR A 37 10.38 -9.59 6.42
CA THR A 37 8.98 -9.20 6.22
C THR A 37 8.91 -7.83 5.56
N LEU A 38 8.19 -7.73 4.45
CA LEU A 38 7.80 -6.45 3.87
C LEU A 38 6.56 -5.94 4.60
N MET A 39 6.67 -4.76 5.22
CA MET A 39 5.61 -4.06 5.90
C MET A 39 5.17 -2.85 5.07
N ARG A 40 3.85 -2.67 4.93
CA ARG A 40 3.24 -1.50 4.28
C ARG A 40 1.94 -1.11 4.99
N ILE A 41 1.52 0.12 4.76
CA ILE A 41 0.20 0.62 5.15
C ILE A 41 -0.70 0.59 3.91
N SER A 42 -1.88 -0.02 4.02
CA SER A 42 -2.92 0.02 2.99
C SER A 42 -3.55 1.42 2.87
N PRO A 43 -4.16 1.78 1.73
CA PRO A 43 -4.93 3.01 1.59
C PRO A 43 -6.01 3.17 2.68
N GLU A 44 -6.72 2.09 3.00
CA GLU A 44 -7.79 2.08 4.00
C GLU A 44 -7.25 2.35 5.40
N ARG A 45 -6.06 1.82 5.70
CA ARG A 45 -5.39 2.05 6.99
C ARG A 45 -4.83 3.47 7.08
N ALA A 46 -4.29 4.02 5.99
CA ALA A 46 -3.81 5.41 5.94
C ALA A 46 -4.94 6.43 6.18
N ALA A 47 -6.17 6.11 5.78
CA ALA A 47 -7.35 6.95 6.01
C ALA A 47 -7.89 6.92 7.46
N ARG A 48 -7.30 6.13 8.37
CA ARG A 48 -7.74 6.06 9.77
C ARG A 48 -7.24 7.28 10.56
N ALA A 49 -8.05 7.70 11.55
CA ALA A 49 -7.81 8.92 12.31
C ALA A 49 -6.47 8.92 13.07
N ASP A 50 -6.03 7.78 13.58
CA ASP A 50 -4.73 7.62 14.25
C ASP A 50 -3.55 7.92 13.32
N VAL A 51 -3.59 7.43 12.08
CA VAL A 51 -2.56 7.70 11.06
C VAL A 51 -2.61 9.15 10.59
N ILE A 52 -3.80 9.69 10.33
CA ILE A 52 -3.99 11.08 9.91
C ILE A 52 -3.50 12.06 10.99
N LEU A 53 -3.79 11.78 12.26
CA LEU A 53 -3.33 12.63 13.37
C LEU A 53 -1.81 12.61 13.52
N LEU A 54 -1.14 11.49 13.22
CA LEU A 54 0.32 11.38 13.28
C LEU A 54 1.00 12.07 12.09
N LEU A 55 0.49 11.86 10.87
CA LEU A 55 1.17 12.24 9.63
C LEU A 55 0.65 13.54 9.00
N GLY A 56 -0.56 13.97 9.35
CA GLY A 56 -1.21 15.13 8.75
C GLY A 56 -1.28 15.01 7.23
N ARG A 57 -0.67 15.97 6.53
CA ARG A 57 -0.65 16.01 5.06
C ARG A 57 0.09 14.84 4.41
N ASP A 58 0.95 14.16 5.17
CA ASP A 58 1.78 13.07 4.66
C ASP A 58 1.06 11.71 4.77
N ALA A 59 -0.19 11.68 5.24
CA ALA A 59 -0.96 10.45 5.45
C ALA A 59 -1.19 9.66 4.17
N GLU A 60 -1.54 10.30 3.05
CA GLU A 60 -1.72 9.60 1.76
C GLU A 60 -0.39 9.06 1.23
N ARG A 61 0.70 9.81 1.45
CA ARG A 61 2.03 9.49 0.93
C ARG A 61 2.65 8.26 1.60
N VAL A 62 2.21 7.88 2.81
CA VAL A 62 2.74 6.70 3.53
C VAL A 62 2.40 5.38 2.85
N VAL A 63 1.36 5.34 2.00
CA VAL A 63 0.93 4.14 1.26
C VAL A 63 2.00 3.68 0.26
N ASP A 64 2.80 4.62 -0.24
CA ASP A 64 3.91 4.35 -1.15
C ASP A 64 5.18 3.86 -0.45
N LEU A 65 5.20 3.89 0.88
CA LEU A 65 6.36 3.48 1.66
C LEU A 65 6.30 1.97 1.93
N GLY A 66 7.39 1.28 1.60
CA GLY A 66 7.64 -0.09 2.01
C GLY A 66 8.83 -0.19 2.95
N LEU A 67 8.69 -0.94 4.03
CA LEU A 67 9.79 -1.27 4.94
C LEU A 67 10.08 -2.75 4.88
N VAL A 68 11.35 -3.11 4.69
CA VAL A 68 11.80 -4.50 4.85
C VAL A 68 12.41 -4.64 6.23
N TRP A 69 11.77 -5.47 7.02
CA TRP A 69 12.15 -5.81 8.38
C TRP A 69 12.92 -7.14 8.41
N ASN A 70 13.94 -7.23 9.25
CA ASN A 70 14.59 -8.49 9.60
C ASN A 70 14.07 -8.97 10.95
N ASP A 71 13.26 -10.02 10.92
CA ASP A 71 12.61 -10.60 12.11
C ASP A 71 13.61 -11.21 13.10
N ARG A 72 14.82 -11.56 12.64
CA ARG A 72 15.85 -12.17 13.50
C ARG A 72 16.70 -11.15 14.25
N GLU A 73 16.93 -9.99 13.63
CA GLU A 73 17.83 -8.95 14.14
C GLU A 73 17.08 -7.72 14.68
N ASP A 74 15.74 -7.72 14.57
CA ASP A 74 14.85 -6.65 15.02
C ASP A 74 15.23 -5.29 14.38
N GLN A 75 15.48 -5.30 13.07
CA GLN A 75 16.05 -4.16 12.35
C GLN A 75 15.41 -3.91 10.99
N ILE A 76 15.35 -2.63 10.63
CA ILE A 76 15.03 -2.20 9.26
C ILE A 76 16.26 -2.43 8.38
N ILE A 77 16.13 -3.28 7.37
CA ILE A 77 17.22 -3.56 6.42
C ILE A 77 17.08 -2.80 5.10
N ARG A 78 15.86 -2.33 4.78
CA ARG A 78 15.60 -1.52 3.58
C ARG A 78 14.36 -0.65 3.72
N ILE A 79 14.44 0.53 3.15
CA ILE A 79 13.31 1.44 2.91
C ILE A 79 13.09 1.52 1.40
N ILE A 80 11.84 1.40 0.97
CA ILE A 80 11.42 1.42 -0.43
C ILE A 80 10.47 2.60 -0.60
N ASP A 81 10.80 3.48 -1.54
CA ASP A 81 9.95 4.59 -1.95
C ASP A 81 9.37 4.31 -3.33
N ASP A 82 8.08 3.98 -3.39
CA ASP A 82 7.42 3.68 -4.66
C ASP A 82 6.53 4.83 -5.17
N ALA A 83 6.80 6.07 -4.74
CA ALA A 83 6.02 7.25 -5.12
C ALA A 83 5.84 7.41 -6.64
N GLU A 84 6.92 7.22 -7.39
CA GLU A 84 6.92 7.39 -8.84
C GLU A 84 6.07 6.32 -9.55
N GLN A 85 5.75 5.24 -8.85
CA GLN A 85 4.95 4.12 -9.34
C GLN A 85 3.53 4.13 -8.74
N HIS A 86 3.14 5.19 -8.02
CA HIS A 86 1.85 5.30 -7.33
C HIS A 86 0.67 5.02 -8.27
N ASP A 87 0.59 5.78 -9.37
CA ASP A 87 -0.51 5.67 -10.34
C ASP A 87 -0.61 4.27 -10.96
N SER A 88 0.53 3.68 -11.33
CA SER A 88 0.59 2.32 -11.90
C SER A 88 0.14 1.24 -10.91
N ARG A 89 0.44 1.43 -9.61
CA ARG A 89 0.07 0.48 -8.56
C ARG A 89 -1.41 0.60 -8.19
N LEU A 90 -1.92 1.84 -8.13
CA LEU A 90 -3.33 2.08 -7.89
C LEU A 90 -4.18 1.45 -9.00
N ALA A 91 -3.80 1.66 -10.26
CA ALA A 91 -4.47 1.03 -11.40
C ALA A 91 -4.45 -0.51 -11.32
N ALA A 92 -3.30 -1.12 -11.00
CA ALA A 92 -3.20 -2.57 -10.84
C ALA A 92 -4.04 -3.11 -9.66
N TRP A 93 -4.25 -2.31 -8.63
CA TRP A 93 -5.10 -2.66 -7.49
C TRP A 93 -6.58 -2.52 -7.80
N GLU A 94 -6.98 -1.44 -8.48
CA GLU A 94 -8.35 -1.24 -8.98
C GLU A 94 -8.75 -2.36 -9.95
N ASP A 95 -7.88 -2.71 -10.91
CA ASP A 95 -8.09 -3.83 -11.85
C ASP A 95 -8.27 -5.18 -11.12
N ALA A 96 -7.48 -5.42 -10.07
CA ALA A 96 -7.58 -6.65 -9.28
C ALA A 96 -8.85 -6.70 -8.41
N TYR A 97 -9.31 -5.55 -7.92
CA TYR A 97 -10.54 -5.43 -7.16
C TYR A 97 -11.77 -5.65 -8.05
N ASP A 98 -11.79 -5.02 -9.23
CA ASP A 98 -12.85 -5.19 -10.23
C ASP A 98 -12.96 -6.66 -10.68
N LEU A 99 -11.82 -7.34 -10.87
CA LEU A 99 -11.78 -8.77 -11.15
C LEU A 99 -12.44 -9.59 -10.03
N PHE A 100 -12.07 -9.32 -8.78
CA PHE A 100 -12.62 -10.01 -7.62
C PHE A 100 -14.14 -9.77 -7.46
N GLU A 101 -14.62 -8.54 -7.65
CA GLU A 101 -16.07 -8.24 -7.64
C GLU A 101 -16.82 -8.96 -8.76
N SER A 102 -16.21 -9.06 -9.94
CA SER A 102 -16.81 -9.76 -11.09
C SER A 102 -16.94 -11.27 -10.85
N GLU A 103 -15.96 -11.90 -10.19
CA GLU A 103 -15.99 -13.32 -9.83
C GLU A 103 -17.05 -13.63 -8.76
N VAL A 104 -17.28 -12.71 -7.81
CA VAL A 104 -18.34 -12.84 -6.80
C VAL A 104 -19.74 -12.68 -7.43
N ARG A 105 -19.83 -12.03 -8.60
CA ARG A 105 -21.09 -11.74 -9.30
C ARG A 105 -21.50 -12.79 -10.34
N GLU A 106 -20.76 -13.87 -10.54
CA GLU A 106 -21.26 -15.04 -11.28
C GLU A 106 -22.00 -15.99 -10.33
N PRO A 107 -23.35 -15.90 -10.14
CA PRO A 107 -24.08 -17.05 -9.63
C PRO A 107 -24.03 -18.13 -10.72
N ALA A 108 -23.59 -19.33 -10.32
CA ALA A 108 -23.56 -20.52 -11.15
C ALA A 108 -24.92 -20.79 -11.81
N ASP A 109 -25.14 -20.32 -13.05
CA ASP A 109 -26.23 -20.80 -13.90
C ASP A 109 -25.73 -22.01 -14.70
N HIS A 110 -25.27 -23.03 -13.99
CA HIS A 110 -25.16 -24.37 -14.56
C HIS A 110 -26.52 -25.03 -14.42
N ARG A 111 -27.42 -24.72 -15.36
CA ARG A 111 -28.57 -25.58 -15.65
C ARG A 111 -28.05 -26.97 -16.02
N LEU A 112 -28.02 -27.87 -15.03
CA LEU A 112 -28.02 -29.30 -15.26
C LEU A 112 -29.35 -29.64 -15.93
N VAL A 113 -29.33 -29.80 -17.25
CA VAL A 113 -30.44 -30.39 -18.00
C VAL A 113 -30.43 -31.88 -17.71
N ALA A 114 -31.45 -32.34 -16.98
CA ALA A 114 -31.78 -33.75 -16.81
C ALA A 114 -32.68 -34.24 -17.95
#